data_AF-A0A9X2NRS7-F1
#
_entry.id   AF-A0A9X2NRS7-F1
#
_cell.length_a   1.000
_cell.length_b   1.000
_cell.length_c   1.000
_cell.angle_alpha   90.00
_cell.angle_beta   90.00
_cell.angle_gamma   90.00
#
_symmetry.space_group_name_H-M   'P 1'
#
loop_
_entity.id
_entity.type
_entity.pdbx_description
1 polymer ?
#
loop_
_entity_poly.entity_id
_entity_poly.type
_entity_poly.pdbx_seq_one_letter_code
_entity_poly.pdbx_strand_id
1 'polypeptide(L)'
;MSNGGDIDAPVTLGNFRNSMNAGAFVSNSSTHVPAMLHNIIENIDTSKNEVAILVSDMKYSPMGKTAAPELLQYQEQIRNVIGVHSNVSLSFVCANSEFLNPNGSVAEANSPYYFIIIGNSENVAAMRNNIARWCEATNSYVESGDMAMNYHTPSYSIENVKNGLLSAEHPKNLITVFDQAVSDTCSFIVRVDMTSYPWGAVDADVLKDCFNAKAVYGSSVDVELLTDDEHLVDNHAYKGDFKRVSYADYLVKLYNVALDDEVIEWTFTNKPFDGRYLMNFNTIINADQENDLSGSFSFNKFIEGCFNARLNTFDENPVRILVSSYQ
;
A
#
# COMPACT_ATOMS: atom_id res chain seq x y z
N MET A 1 12.84 -33.05 -19.22
CA MET A 1 12.32 -32.97 -17.84
C MET A 1 12.35 -31.51 -17.46
N SER A 2 11.21 -30.81 -17.49
CA SER A 2 11.10 -29.44 -16.99
C SER A 2 10.96 -29.48 -15.47
N ASN A 3 11.64 -28.57 -14.76
CA ASN A 3 11.68 -28.53 -13.29
C ASN A 3 10.50 -27.78 -12.66
N GLY A 4 9.40 -27.53 -13.38
CA GLY A 4 8.21 -26.85 -12.84
C GLY A 4 8.40 -25.39 -12.36
N GLY A 5 9.61 -24.83 -12.43
CA GLY A 5 9.97 -23.60 -11.73
C GLY A 5 10.37 -23.80 -10.26
N ASP A 6 10.52 -25.05 -9.80
CA ASP A 6 10.75 -25.41 -8.39
C ASP A 6 12.24 -25.53 -7.99
N ILE A 7 13.16 -25.49 -8.97
CA ILE A 7 14.60 -25.68 -8.72
C ILE A 7 15.37 -24.47 -9.25
N ASP A 8 15.93 -23.70 -8.32
CA ASP A 8 16.83 -22.59 -8.63
C ASP A 8 18.14 -23.11 -9.22
N ALA A 9 18.52 -22.57 -10.39
CA ALA A 9 19.85 -22.78 -10.95
C ALA A 9 20.71 -21.55 -10.63
N PRO A 10 21.67 -21.63 -9.68
CA PRO A 10 22.49 -20.48 -9.33
C PRO A 10 23.35 -20.06 -10.53
N VAL A 11 23.22 -18.79 -10.93
CA VAL A 11 24.03 -18.17 -11.98
C VAL A 11 25.03 -17.23 -11.33
N THR A 12 26.32 -17.35 -11.68
CA THR A 12 27.33 -16.41 -11.19
C THR A 12 27.03 -14.99 -11.70
N LEU A 13 27.32 -13.97 -10.91
CA LEU A 13 27.05 -12.57 -11.27
C LEU A 13 27.67 -12.18 -12.63
N GLY A 14 28.86 -12.70 -12.95
CA GLY A 14 29.51 -12.48 -14.24
C GLY A 14 28.73 -13.07 -15.41
N ASN A 15 28.24 -14.31 -15.27
CA ASN A 15 27.44 -14.97 -16.30
C ASN A 15 26.07 -14.30 -16.45
N PHE A 16 25.43 -13.93 -15.34
CA PHE A 16 24.18 -13.19 -15.36
C PHE A 16 24.33 -11.86 -16.11
N ARG A 17 25.33 -11.04 -15.75
CA ARG A 17 25.60 -9.76 -16.43
C ARG A 17 25.87 -9.94 -17.92
N ASN A 18 26.72 -10.89 -18.29
CA ASN A 18 27.05 -11.13 -19.69
C ASN A 18 25.82 -11.58 -20.50
N SER A 19 25.03 -12.52 -19.97
CA SER A 19 23.83 -13.01 -20.65
C SER A 19 22.72 -11.97 -20.71
N MET A 20 22.51 -11.19 -19.64
CA MET A 20 21.54 -10.08 -19.64
C MET A 20 21.93 -8.99 -20.63
N ASN A 21 23.19 -8.53 -20.61
CA ASN A 21 23.67 -7.49 -21.53
C ASN A 21 23.66 -7.94 -23.00
N ALA A 22 23.75 -9.24 -23.24
CA ALA A 22 23.67 -9.82 -24.58
C ALA A 22 22.23 -10.20 -24.99
N GLY A 23 21.23 -9.99 -24.13
CA GLY A 23 19.84 -10.44 -24.38
C GLY A 23 19.69 -11.96 -24.50
N ALA A 24 20.65 -12.73 -23.99
CA ALA A 24 20.75 -14.18 -24.13
C ALA A 24 20.27 -14.94 -22.88
N PHE A 25 19.71 -14.25 -21.89
CA PHE A 25 19.18 -14.87 -20.68
C PHE A 25 17.77 -15.42 -20.96
N VAL A 26 17.64 -16.75 -21.01
CA VAL A 26 16.38 -17.45 -21.29
C VAL A 26 16.07 -18.41 -20.14
N SER A 27 14.86 -18.31 -19.59
CA SER A 27 14.35 -19.29 -18.62
C SER A 27 13.97 -20.59 -19.34
N ASN A 28 14.39 -21.74 -18.80
CA ASN A 28 14.19 -23.05 -19.42
C ASN A 28 12.83 -23.71 -19.08
N SER A 29 11.94 -23.02 -18.37
CA SER A 29 10.65 -23.55 -17.92
C SER A 29 9.55 -22.49 -17.91
N SER A 30 8.30 -22.93 -18.04
CA SER A 30 7.12 -22.09 -17.80
C SER A 30 7.18 -21.51 -16.39
N THR A 31 6.92 -20.21 -16.27
CA THR A 31 6.99 -19.46 -15.01
C THR A 31 5.68 -19.58 -14.25
N HIS A 32 5.69 -20.26 -13.10
CA HIS A 32 4.56 -20.26 -12.17
C HIS A 32 4.78 -19.17 -11.10
N VAL A 33 4.25 -17.98 -11.35
CA VAL A 33 4.48 -16.77 -10.52
C VAL A 33 4.24 -17.00 -9.02
N PRO A 34 3.19 -17.71 -8.56
CA PRO A 34 3.00 -17.94 -7.12
C PRO A 34 4.12 -18.77 -6.49
N ALA A 35 4.62 -19.81 -7.16
CA ALA A 35 5.74 -20.61 -6.66
C ALA A 35 7.05 -19.82 -6.67
N MET A 36 7.30 -19.04 -7.73
CA MET A 36 8.47 -18.15 -7.78
C MET A 36 8.43 -17.12 -6.65
N LEU A 37 7.26 -16.52 -6.41
CA LEU A 37 7.07 -15.57 -5.32
C LEU A 37 7.33 -16.22 -3.96
N HIS A 38 6.80 -17.42 -3.73
CA HIS A 38 7.04 -18.17 -2.51
C HIS A 38 8.53 -18.47 -2.30
N ASN A 39 9.22 -18.97 -3.32
CA ASN A 39 10.65 -19.26 -3.26
C ASN A 39 11.49 -18.02 -3.02
N ILE A 40 11.16 -16.89 -3.67
CA ILE A 40 11.84 -15.62 -3.41
C ILE A 40 11.68 -15.24 -1.94
N ILE A 41 10.45 -15.21 -1.43
CA ILE A 41 10.13 -14.79 -0.06
C ILE A 41 10.80 -15.68 0.99
N GLU A 42 10.85 -17.01 0.79
CA GLU A 42 11.52 -17.94 1.71
C GLU A 42 13.04 -17.74 1.77
N ASN A 43 13.65 -17.20 0.71
CA ASN A 43 15.09 -17.04 0.62
C ASN A 43 15.61 -15.63 0.95
N ILE A 44 14.74 -14.62 1.06
CA ILE A 44 15.19 -13.27 1.44
C ILE A 44 15.44 -13.17 2.96
N ASP A 45 16.58 -12.60 3.35
CA ASP A 45 16.84 -12.25 4.75
C ASP A 45 16.52 -10.77 5.00
N THR A 46 15.27 -10.48 5.36
CA THR A 46 14.82 -9.11 5.65
C THR A 46 15.55 -8.47 6.84
N SER A 47 16.12 -9.28 7.76
CA SER A 47 16.90 -8.77 8.89
C SER A 47 18.25 -8.19 8.47
N LYS A 48 18.76 -8.60 7.31
CA LYS A 48 20.00 -8.09 6.69
C LYS A 48 19.75 -6.97 5.66
N ASN A 49 18.54 -6.43 5.62
CA ASN A 49 18.12 -5.44 4.62
C ASN A 49 18.20 -5.96 3.18
N GLU A 50 18.04 -7.26 2.97
CA GLU A 50 17.98 -7.81 1.61
C GLU A 50 16.67 -7.41 0.92
N VAL A 51 16.77 -7.20 -0.40
CA VAL A 51 15.66 -6.89 -1.28
C VAL A 51 15.76 -7.78 -2.50
N ALA A 52 14.67 -8.45 -2.85
CA ALA A 52 14.54 -9.16 -4.10
C ALA A 52 13.73 -8.33 -5.10
N ILE A 53 14.05 -8.48 -6.38
CA ILE A 53 13.33 -7.82 -7.48
C ILE A 53 12.96 -8.90 -8.50
N LEU A 54 11.67 -9.12 -8.67
CA LEU A 54 11.11 -9.94 -9.74
C LEU A 54 10.74 -9.03 -10.91
N VAL A 55 11.37 -9.24 -12.07
CA VAL A 55 11.08 -8.52 -13.31
C VAL A 55 10.24 -9.41 -14.21
N SER A 56 9.04 -8.96 -14.58
CA SER A 56 8.09 -9.76 -15.34
C SER A 56 7.12 -8.88 -16.13
N ASP A 57 6.64 -9.34 -17.28
CA ASP A 57 5.51 -8.73 -18.00
C ASP A 57 4.15 -9.07 -17.38
N MET A 58 4.15 -9.98 -16.40
CA MET A 58 2.98 -10.47 -15.67
C MET A 58 1.88 -10.99 -16.60
N LYS A 59 2.26 -11.56 -17.75
CA LYS A 59 1.38 -12.28 -18.66
C LYS A 59 1.31 -13.75 -18.25
N TYR A 60 0.47 -14.05 -17.26
CA TYR A 60 0.18 -15.44 -16.90
C TYR A 60 -0.66 -16.10 -17.99
N SER A 61 -0.18 -17.23 -18.51
CA SER A 61 -0.85 -18.05 -19.51
C SER A 61 -1.50 -19.28 -18.86
N PRO A 62 -2.84 -19.35 -18.75
CA PRO A 62 -3.55 -20.50 -18.20
C PRO A 62 -3.56 -21.71 -19.18
N MET A 63 -2.43 -22.10 -19.78
CA MET A 63 -2.20 -23.33 -20.59
C MET A 63 -3.42 -23.88 -21.36
N GLY A 64 -4.21 -23.04 -22.03
CA GLY A 64 -5.39 -23.44 -22.81
C GLY A 64 -6.69 -23.75 -22.03
N LYS A 65 -6.82 -23.36 -20.76
CA LYS A 65 -8.07 -23.44 -19.98
C LYS A 65 -8.81 -22.09 -19.99
N THR A 66 -10.08 -22.07 -19.58
CA THR A 66 -10.86 -20.83 -19.48
C THR A 66 -10.19 -19.87 -18.50
N ALA A 67 -9.93 -18.65 -18.96
CA ALA A 67 -9.02 -17.75 -18.27
C ALA A 67 -9.57 -17.21 -16.93
N ALA A 68 -10.89 -17.06 -16.79
CA ALA A 68 -11.49 -16.45 -15.60
C ALA A 68 -11.37 -17.29 -14.30
N PRO A 69 -11.71 -18.61 -14.26
CA PRO A 69 -11.50 -19.42 -13.05
C PRO A 69 -10.03 -19.52 -12.63
N GLU A 70 -9.10 -19.59 -13.58
CA GLU A 70 -7.67 -19.67 -13.28
C GLU A 70 -7.13 -18.36 -12.70
N LEU A 71 -7.61 -17.22 -13.18
CA LEU A 71 -7.26 -15.91 -12.64
C LEU A 71 -7.70 -15.73 -11.17
N LEU A 72 -8.88 -16.27 -10.79
CA LEU A 72 -9.32 -16.27 -9.39
C LEU A 72 -8.46 -17.20 -8.52
N GLN A 73 -8.13 -18.39 -9.02
CA GLN A 73 -7.23 -19.30 -8.33
C GLN A 73 -5.83 -18.68 -8.15
N TYR A 74 -5.34 -17.99 -9.17
CA TYR A 74 -4.08 -17.25 -9.13
C TYR A 74 -4.10 -16.17 -8.04
N GLN A 75 -5.16 -15.36 -7.97
CA GLN A 75 -5.36 -14.37 -6.90
C GLN A 75 -5.32 -15.01 -5.50
N GLU A 76 -6.03 -16.13 -5.31
CA GLU A 76 -6.03 -16.87 -4.04
C GLU A 76 -4.66 -17.42 -3.67
N GLN A 77 -3.91 -17.94 -4.65
CA GLN A 77 -2.55 -18.44 -4.43
C GLN A 77 -1.61 -17.32 -4.00
N ILE A 78 -1.63 -16.17 -4.69
CA ILE A 78 -0.86 -14.99 -4.30
C ILE A 78 -1.23 -14.55 -2.89
N ARG A 79 -2.53 -14.50 -2.59
CA ARG A 79 -3.03 -14.16 -1.25
C ARG A 79 -2.44 -15.07 -0.18
N ASN A 80 -2.49 -16.38 -0.41
CA ASN A 80 -2.04 -17.37 0.57
C ASN A 80 -0.51 -17.32 0.75
N VAL A 81 0.26 -17.14 -0.32
CA VAL A 81 1.72 -16.98 -0.25
C VAL A 81 2.09 -15.75 0.59
N ILE A 82 1.45 -14.61 0.36
CA ILE A 82 1.76 -13.38 1.11
C ILE A 82 1.24 -13.45 2.54
N GLY A 83 0.06 -14.03 2.75
CA GLY A 83 -0.61 -14.08 4.05
C GLY A 83 0.18 -14.86 5.12
N VAL A 84 0.96 -15.87 4.72
CA VAL A 84 1.80 -16.62 5.67
C VAL A 84 3.15 -15.94 5.97
N HIS A 85 3.54 -14.92 5.21
CA HIS A 85 4.80 -14.19 5.37
C HIS A 85 4.56 -12.75 5.82
N SER A 86 4.25 -12.57 7.11
CA SER A 86 3.83 -11.29 7.72
C SER A 86 4.95 -10.24 7.87
N ASN A 87 6.20 -10.61 7.60
CA ASN A 87 7.38 -9.75 7.68
C ASN A 87 7.83 -9.16 6.34
N VAL A 88 7.18 -9.52 5.23
CA VAL A 88 7.56 -9.07 3.88
C VAL A 88 6.59 -8.04 3.34
N SER A 89 7.12 -6.99 2.76
CA SER A 89 6.40 -5.94 2.04
C SER A 89 6.70 -6.04 0.56
N LEU A 90 5.74 -5.65 -0.29
CA LEU A 90 5.91 -5.61 -1.73
C LEU A 90 5.59 -4.21 -2.28
N SER A 91 6.19 -3.87 -3.40
CA SER A 91 5.80 -2.72 -4.22
C SER A 91 6.08 -3.02 -5.68
N PHE A 92 5.51 -2.26 -6.60
CA PHE A 92 5.84 -2.36 -8.02
C PHE A 92 6.26 -1.02 -8.62
N VAL A 93 7.06 -1.11 -9.68
CA VAL A 93 7.21 -0.06 -10.69
C VAL A 93 6.83 -0.66 -12.04
N CYS A 94 5.90 -0.04 -12.74
CA CYS A 94 5.53 -0.34 -14.10
C CYS A 94 6.30 0.57 -15.06
N ALA A 95 6.84 -0.03 -16.11
CA ALA A 95 7.48 0.66 -17.19
C ALA A 95 7.12 0.05 -18.56
N ASN A 96 7.36 0.80 -19.62
CA ASN A 96 7.13 0.39 -21.01
C ASN A 96 8.43 -0.07 -21.68
N SER A 97 8.36 -1.21 -22.37
CA SER A 97 9.46 -1.78 -23.15
C SER A 97 8.96 -2.30 -24.50
N GLU A 98 9.89 -2.51 -25.43
CA GLU A 98 9.58 -3.18 -26.69
C GLU A 98 9.38 -4.68 -26.46
N PHE A 99 8.21 -5.20 -26.81
CA PHE A 99 7.99 -6.64 -26.92
C PHE A 99 8.53 -7.13 -28.25
N LEU A 100 9.47 -8.07 -28.21
CA LEU A 100 10.12 -8.61 -29.40
C LEU A 100 9.47 -9.95 -29.81
N ASN A 101 9.20 -10.09 -31.11
CA ASN A 101 8.91 -11.39 -31.70
C ASN A 101 10.13 -12.33 -31.63
N PRO A 102 9.94 -13.65 -31.81
CA PRO A 102 11.06 -14.61 -31.84
C PRO A 102 12.14 -14.32 -32.89
N ASN A 103 11.81 -13.55 -33.92
CA ASN A 103 12.74 -13.10 -34.96
C ASN A 103 13.47 -11.79 -34.61
N GLY A 104 13.25 -11.22 -33.42
CA GLY A 104 13.85 -9.98 -32.94
C GLY A 104 13.17 -8.70 -33.42
N SER A 105 12.07 -8.76 -34.17
CA SER A 105 11.33 -7.55 -34.58
C SER A 105 10.43 -7.06 -33.46
N VAL A 106 10.27 -5.73 -33.32
CA VAL A 106 9.30 -5.14 -32.39
C VAL A 106 7.88 -5.51 -32.80
N ALA A 107 7.14 -6.17 -31.91
CA ALA A 107 5.72 -6.51 -32.05
C ALA A 107 4.82 -5.49 -31.34
N GLU A 108 5.28 -4.96 -30.20
CA GLU A 108 4.62 -3.87 -29.47
C GLU A 108 5.72 -2.95 -28.92
N ALA A 109 5.61 -1.65 -29.17
CA ALA A 109 6.62 -0.68 -28.75
C ALA A 109 6.45 -0.27 -27.28
N ASN A 110 5.23 -0.36 -26.75
CA ASN A 110 4.87 0.04 -25.39
C ASN A 110 4.23 -1.12 -24.63
N SER A 111 4.97 -2.22 -24.48
CA SER A 111 4.51 -3.36 -23.68
C SER A 111 4.89 -3.17 -22.22
N PRO A 112 3.95 -3.39 -21.27
CA PRO A 112 4.23 -3.19 -19.85
C PRO A 112 5.16 -4.27 -19.31
N TYR A 113 6.06 -3.86 -18.43
CA TYR A 113 6.83 -4.75 -17.57
C TYR A 113 6.91 -4.17 -16.16
N TYR A 114 6.97 -5.06 -15.18
CA TYR A 114 6.88 -4.73 -13.77
C TYR A 114 8.14 -5.15 -13.04
N PHE A 115 8.66 -4.24 -12.23
CA PHE A 115 9.61 -4.51 -11.18
C PHE A 115 8.85 -4.75 -9.89
N ILE A 116 8.62 -6.00 -9.52
CA ILE A 116 8.01 -6.36 -8.23
C ILE A 116 9.14 -6.46 -7.21
N ILE A 117 9.13 -5.56 -6.24
CA ILE A 117 10.17 -5.36 -5.24
C ILE A 117 9.67 -5.97 -3.92
N ILE A 118 10.49 -6.79 -3.28
CA ILE A 118 10.10 -7.64 -2.17
C ILE A 118 11.16 -7.52 -1.05
N GLY A 119 10.75 -7.24 0.18
CA GLY A 119 11.69 -7.05 1.30
C GLY A 119 11.06 -6.40 2.53
N ASN A 120 11.87 -5.82 3.42
CA ASN A 120 11.37 -4.98 4.50
C ASN A 120 10.84 -3.64 3.94
N SER A 121 9.79 -3.09 4.57
CA SER A 121 9.05 -1.91 4.10
C SER A 121 9.93 -0.74 3.67
N GLU A 122 10.86 -0.33 4.51
CA GLU A 122 11.73 0.84 4.25
C GLU A 122 12.64 0.62 3.03
N ASN A 123 13.20 -0.59 2.91
CA ASN A 123 14.10 -0.94 1.81
C ASN A 123 13.36 -1.08 0.48
N VAL A 124 12.14 -1.64 0.53
CA VAL A 124 11.23 -1.77 -0.62
C VAL A 124 10.86 -0.38 -1.15
N ALA A 125 10.43 0.53 -0.27
CA ALA A 125 10.08 1.90 -0.65
C ALA A 125 11.28 2.67 -1.24
N ALA A 126 12.47 2.54 -0.64
CA ALA A 126 13.69 3.16 -1.15
C ALA A 126 14.07 2.62 -2.54
N MET A 127 14.00 1.30 -2.74
CA MET A 127 14.32 0.68 -4.02
C MET A 127 13.30 1.07 -5.11
N ARG A 128 12.00 1.08 -4.78
CA ARG A 128 10.93 1.53 -5.68
C ARG A 128 11.19 2.94 -6.19
N ASN A 129 11.52 3.87 -5.31
CA ASN A 129 11.81 5.26 -5.69
C ASN A 129 13.04 5.33 -6.61
N ASN A 130 14.09 4.53 -6.36
CA ASN A 130 15.28 4.52 -7.21
C ASN A 130 14.99 3.96 -8.61
N ILE A 131 14.21 2.88 -8.70
CA ILE A 131 13.82 2.28 -9.99
C ILE A 131 12.89 3.22 -10.75
N ALA A 132 11.88 3.80 -10.08
CA ALA A 132 10.96 4.77 -10.69
C ALA A 132 11.73 5.95 -11.30
N ARG A 133 12.66 6.55 -10.55
CA ARG A 133 13.52 7.63 -11.04
C ARG A 133 14.37 7.23 -12.25
N TRP A 134 14.88 5.99 -12.25
CA TRP A 134 15.62 5.48 -13.40
C TRP A 134 14.71 5.34 -14.63
N CYS A 135 13.52 4.77 -14.47
CA CYS A 135 12.52 4.65 -15.53
C CYS A 135 12.05 6.02 -16.06
N GLU A 136 11.90 7.02 -15.19
CA GLU A 136 11.58 8.40 -15.59
C GLU A 136 12.72 9.00 -16.43
N ALA A 137 13.97 8.82 -15.99
CA ALA A 137 15.15 9.30 -16.72
C ALA A 137 15.31 8.64 -18.09
N THR A 138 14.79 7.42 -18.28
CA THR A 138 14.76 6.70 -19.56
C THR A 138 13.46 6.88 -20.34
N ASN A 139 12.53 7.73 -19.86
CA ASN A 139 11.22 7.97 -20.46
C ASN A 139 10.40 6.69 -20.68
N SER A 140 10.55 5.72 -19.77
CA SER A 140 9.84 4.45 -19.79
C SER A 140 8.89 4.28 -18.61
N TYR A 141 8.88 5.18 -17.63
CA TYR A 141 8.00 5.10 -16.45
C TYR A 141 6.52 5.19 -16.84
N VAL A 142 5.69 4.35 -16.20
CA VAL A 142 4.24 4.37 -16.35
C VAL A 142 3.56 4.65 -15.02
N GLU A 143 3.84 3.85 -14.00
CA GLU A 143 3.18 3.92 -12.69
C GLU A 143 4.00 3.20 -11.62
N SER A 144 3.79 3.51 -10.34
CA SER A 144 4.29 2.71 -9.23
C SER A 144 3.27 2.63 -8.10
N GLY A 145 3.35 1.56 -7.30
CA GLY A 145 2.38 1.35 -6.24
C GLY A 145 2.87 0.35 -5.20
N ASP A 146 2.18 0.34 -4.07
CA ASP A 146 2.52 -0.49 -2.92
C ASP A 146 1.56 -1.66 -2.80
N MET A 147 2.11 -2.84 -2.52
CA MET A 147 1.38 -4.11 -2.49
C MET A 147 1.71 -4.85 -1.19
N ALA A 148 0.73 -5.18 -0.36
CA ALA A 148 0.97 -5.90 0.89
C ALA A 148 2.07 -5.28 1.78
N MET A 149 2.26 -3.96 1.73
CA MET A 149 3.18 -3.27 2.63
C MET A 149 2.61 -3.27 4.05
N ASN A 150 3.47 -3.54 5.03
CA ASN A 150 3.10 -3.41 6.44
C ASN A 150 3.17 -1.94 6.86
N TYR A 151 2.10 -1.20 6.61
CA TYR A 151 1.90 0.11 7.21
C TYR A 151 1.36 -0.09 8.62
N HIS A 152 2.28 -0.28 9.58
CA HIS A 152 1.98 -0.35 11.00
C HIS A 152 0.91 0.65 11.42
N THR A 153 0.09 0.32 12.43
CA THR A 153 -0.93 1.24 12.97
C THR A 153 -0.36 2.65 13.14
N PRO A 154 -0.97 3.68 12.52
CA PRO A 154 -0.42 5.02 12.55
C PRO A 154 -0.44 5.50 13.99
N SER A 155 0.59 6.23 14.36
CA SER A 155 0.55 6.94 15.62
C SER A 155 -0.47 8.08 15.53
N TYR A 156 -1.04 8.49 16.66
CA TYR A 156 -1.94 9.64 16.72
C TYR A 156 -1.66 10.53 17.92
N SER A 157 -2.09 11.79 17.83
CA SER A 157 -2.16 12.76 18.92
C SER A 157 -3.53 13.45 18.99
N ILE A 158 -3.86 14.04 20.15
CA ILE A 158 -5.03 14.89 20.33
C ILE A 158 -4.53 16.34 20.40
N GLU A 159 -5.08 17.19 19.57
CA GLU A 159 -4.69 18.59 19.42
C GLU A 159 -5.91 19.52 19.57
N ASN A 160 -5.67 20.79 19.84
CA ASN A 160 -6.67 21.87 19.76
C ASN A 160 -7.99 21.59 20.49
N VAL A 161 -7.93 21.03 21.70
CA VAL A 161 -9.12 20.80 22.54
C VAL A 161 -9.81 22.13 22.86
N LYS A 162 -11.12 22.20 22.65
CA LYS A 162 -11.99 23.32 22.99
C LYS A 162 -13.12 22.83 23.89
N ASN A 163 -13.45 23.67 24.88
CA ASN A 163 -14.40 23.33 25.95
C ASN A 163 -13.98 22.06 26.71
N GLY A 164 -12.73 22.03 27.16
CA GLY A 164 -12.13 20.92 27.88
C GLY A 164 -10.61 21.11 27.96
N LEU A 165 -9.95 20.26 28.75
CA LEU A 165 -8.51 20.25 28.94
C LEU A 165 -7.96 18.84 28.72
N LEU A 166 -6.99 18.71 27.81
CA LEU A 166 -6.26 17.46 27.62
C LEU A 166 -5.40 17.14 28.85
N SER A 167 -5.54 15.94 29.41
CA SER A 167 -4.72 15.52 30.54
C SER A 167 -3.25 15.37 30.16
N ALA A 168 -2.35 15.95 30.96
CA ALA A 168 -0.91 15.77 30.79
C ALA A 168 -0.44 14.35 31.13
N GLU A 169 -1.12 13.66 32.05
CA GLU A 169 -0.82 12.28 32.44
C GLU A 169 -1.36 11.27 31.41
N HIS A 170 -2.45 11.62 30.73
CA HIS A 170 -3.14 10.78 29.76
C HIS A 170 -3.43 11.53 28.43
N PRO A 171 -2.40 11.99 27.70
CA PRO A 171 -2.52 12.92 26.57
C PRO A 171 -3.15 12.33 25.29
N LYS A 172 -3.56 11.07 25.33
CA LYS A 172 -4.15 10.35 24.19
C LYS A 172 -5.57 9.84 24.47
N ASN A 173 -6.05 9.93 25.71
CA ASN A 173 -7.21 9.17 26.16
C ASN A 173 -8.09 9.92 27.17
N LEU A 174 -7.70 11.10 27.66
CA LEU A 174 -8.46 11.80 28.70
C LEU A 174 -8.54 13.30 28.43
N ILE A 175 -9.77 13.78 28.27
CA ILE A 175 -10.14 15.19 28.27
C ILE A 175 -10.99 15.44 29.53
N THR A 176 -10.67 16.49 30.26
CA THR A 176 -11.27 16.86 31.55
C THR A 176 -11.89 18.25 31.47
N VAL A 177 -12.62 18.66 32.51
CA VAL A 177 -13.15 20.02 32.64
C VAL A 177 -14.04 20.43 31.45
N PHE A 178 -14.79 19.48 30.90
CA PHE A 178 -15.86 19.82 29.95
C PHE A 178 -16.97 20.59 30.67
N ASP A 179 -17.33 21.77 30.16
CA ASP A 179 -18.34 22.63 30.77
C ASP A 179 -19.54 22.83 29.83
N GLN A 180 -20.64 22.12 30.15
CA GLN A 180 -21.90 22.23 29.40
C GLN A 180 -22.53 23.62 29.47
N ALA A 181 -22.23 24.42 30.51
CA ALA A 181 -22.77 25.77 30.64
C ALA A 181 -22.06 26.76 29.70
N VAL A 182 -20.80 26.49 29.31
CA VAL A 182 -20.04 27.29 28.34
C VAL A 182 -20.44 26.95 26.91
N SER A 183 -20.54 25.65 26.61
CA SER A 183 -21.04 25.15 25.32
C SER A 183 -21.53 23.72 25.50
N ASP A 184 -22.58 23.36 24.76
CA ASP A 184 -23.09 21.99 24.67
C ASP A 184 -22.14 21.02 23.91
N THR A 185 -21.04 21.55 23.37
CA THR A 185 -20.13 20.83 22.48
C THR A 185 -18.70 20.89 23.02
N CYS A 186 -18.06 19.72 23.12
CA CYS A 186 -16.61 19.58 23.26
C CYS A 186 -16.02 19.24 21.88
N SER A 187 -14.92 19.87 21.49
CA SER A 187 -14.28 19.55 20.21
C SER A 187 -12.77 19.46 20.31
N PHE A 188 -12.18 18.58 19.51
CA PHE A 188 -10.74 18.37 19.47
C PHE A 188 -10.34 17.78 18.12
N ILE A 189 -9.06 17.89 17.77
CA ILE A 189 -8.50 17.30 16.56
C ILE A 189 -7.79 16.01 16.92
N VAL A 190 -8.14 14.92 16.24
CA VAL A 190 -7.33 13.70 16.22
C VAL A 190 -6.42 13.78 15.00
N ARG A 191 -5.11 13.94 15.25
CA ARG A 191 -4.08 13.95 14.21
C ARG A 191 -3.50 12.55 14.07
N VAL A 192 -3.66 11.94 12.91
CA VAL A 192 -3.13 10.62 12.57
C VAL A 192 -1.87 10.79 11.72
N ASP A 193 -0.77 10.15 12.10
CA ASP A 193 0.49 10.17 11.36
C ASP A 193 0.44 9.24 10.16
N MET A 194 0.43 9.83 8.98
CA MET A 194 0.35 9.15 7.70
C MET A 194 1.68 9.13 6.95
N THR A 195 2.78 9.53 7.60
CA THR A 195 4.10 9.69 6.97
C THR A 195 4.60 8.39 6.32
N SER A 196 4.31 7.26 6.95
CA SER A 196 4.73 5.93 6.49
C SER A 196 3.87 5.37 5.35
N TYR A 197 2.70 5.98 5.06
CA TYR A 197 1.71 5.45 4.13
C TYR A 197 2.01 5.81 2.67
N PRO A 198 1.45 5.11 1.66
CA PRO A 198 1.58 5.48 0.24
C PRO A 198 1.00 6.87 -0.06
N TRP A 199 1.36 7.45 -1.21
CA TRP A 199 0.82 8.74 -1.66
C TRP A 199 -0.69 8.69 -1.92
N GLY A 200 -1.18 7.67 -2.64
CA GLY A 200 -2.62 7.53 -2.89
C GLY A 200 -3.46 7.23 -1.64
N ALA A 201 -2.84 6.80 -0.54
CA ALA A 201 -3.52 6.49 0.73
C ALA A 201 -3.70 7.73 1.64
N VAL A 202 -3.07 8.85 1.29
CA VAL A 202 -3.16 10.13 2.01
C VAL A 202 -3.94 11.19 1.23
N ASP A 203 -4.61 10.76 0.16
CA ASP A 203 -5.56 11.56 -0.59
C ASP A 203 -6.80 11.89 0.28
N ALA A 204 -7.25 13.14 0.24
CA ALA A 204 -8.33 13.62 1.10
C ALA A 204 -9.65 12.86 0.87
N ASP A 205 -9.96 12.49 -0.38
CA ASP A 205 -11.18 11.72 -0.68
C ASP A 205 -11.10 10.30 -0.12
N VAL A 206 -9.90 9.71 -0.05
CA VAL A 206 -9.68 8.40 0.57
C VAL A 206 -9.80 8.52 2.09
N LEU A 207 -9.12 9.51 2.67
CA LEU A 207 -9.06 9.72 4.11
C LEU A 207 -10.42 10.02 4.74
N LYS A 208 -11.35 10.63 3.99
CA LYS A 208 -12.68 11.00 4.49
C LYS A 208 -13.44 9.80 5.07
N ASP A 209 -13.34 8.63 4.44
CA ASP A 209 -14.07 7.44 4.85
C ASP A 209 -13.27 6.54 5.80
N CYS A 210 -12.03 6.93 6.14
CA CYS A 210 -11.12 6.12 6.94
C CYS A 210 -11.36 6.26 8.44
N PHE A 211 -11.90 7.37 8.95
CA PHE A 211 -12.06 7.60 10.38
C PHE A 211 -13.51 7.54 10.80
N ASN A 212 -13.82 6.68 11.76
CA ASN A 212 -15.17 6.52 12.31
C ASN A 212 -15.12 6.73 13.82
N ALA A 213 -15.99 7.59 14.34
CA ALA A 213 -16.13 7.80 15.78
C ALA A 213 -17.59 7.73 16.22
N LYS A 214 -17.81 7.29 17.46
CA LYS A 214 -19.13 7.21 18.09
C LYS A 214 -19.01 7.46 19.60
N ALA A 215 -20.08 7.95 20.21
CA ALA A 215 -20.23 7.96 21.67
C ALA A 215 -20.73 6.59 22.18
N VAL A 216 -20.42 6.27 23.43
CA VAL A 216 -20.81 5.00 24.06
C VAL A 216 -22.09 5.13 24.88
N TYR A 217 -22.30 6.26 25.56
CA TYR A 217 -23.34 6.42 26.58
C TYR A 217 -24.50 7.33 26.16
N GLY A 218 -24.72 7.51 24.86
CA GLY A 218 -25.91 8.16 24.31
C GLY A 218 -25.73 9.61 23.86
N SER A 219 -24.51 10.15 23.98
CA SER A 219 -24.16 11.43 23.35
C SER A 219 -24.06 11.31 21.82
N SER A 220 -23.87 12.43 21.13
CA SER A 220 -23.71 12.48 19.67
C SER A 220 -22.30 12.89 19.28
N VAL A 221 -21.77 12.31 18.21
CA VAL A 221 -20.42 12.62 17.69
C VAL A 221 -20.49 12.91 16.20
N ASP A 222 -19.96 14.05 15.79
CA ASP A 222 -19.69 14.39 14.40
C ASP A 222 -18.18 14.38 14.14
N VAL A 223 -17.80 13.93 12.94
CA VAL A 223 -16.42 13.92 12.46
C VAL A 223 -16.33 14.70 11.15
N GLU A 224 -15.31 15.53 11.04
CA GLU A 224 -14.98 16.30 9.84
C GLU A 224 -13.49 16.15 9.53
N LEU A 225 -13.15 15.72 8.31
CA LEU A 225 -11.76 15.73 7.84
C LEU A 225 -11.34 17.18 7.57
N LEU A 226 -10.26 17.61 8.21
CA LEU A 226 -9.68 18.94 8.02
C LEU A 226 -8.50 18.94 7.04
N THR A 227 -7.93 17.77 6.74
CA THR A 227 -6.86 17.62 5.75
C THR A 227 -7.38 17.96 4.37
N ASP A 228 -6.75 18.93 3.73
CA ASP A 228 -6.90 19.26 2.32
C ASP A 228 -5.64 18.84 1.53
N ASP A 229 -5.68 19.02 0.22
CA ASP A 229 -4.56 18.68 -0.69
C ASP A 229 -3.27 19.47 -0.38
N GLU A 230 -3.36 20.58 0.37
CA GLU A 230 -2.22 21.45 0.74
C GLU A 230 -1.53 21.01 2.06
N HIS A 231 -2.16 20.15 2.87
CA HIS A 231 -1.59 19.59 4.11
C HIS A 231 -0.55 18.49 3.87
N LEU A 232 -0.29 18.13 2.61
CA LEU A 232 0.81 17.27 2.22
C LEU A 232 2.10 18.09 2.21
N VAL A 233 2.92 17.93 3.26
CA VAL A 233 4.28 18.50 3.24
C VAL A 233 5.14 17.65 2.32
N ASP A 234 5.07 17.99 1.03
CA ASP A 234 6.00 17.55 0.03
C ASP A 234 7.30 18.36 0.17
N ASN A 235 8.31 17.75 0.77
CA ASN A 235 9.68 18.27 0.70
C ASN A 235 10.49 17.46 -0.30
N HIS A 236 9.98 17.33 -1.54
CA HIS A 236 10.80 17.00 -2.68
C HIS A 236 11.99 17.97 -2.73
N ALA A 237 13.16 17.47 -2.35
CA ALA A 237 14.49 18.08 -2.52
C ALA A 237 14.87 19.27 -1.62
N TYR A 238 14.42 19.37 -0.35
CA TYR A 238 15.11 20.26 0.59
C TYR A 238 16.41 19.60 1.10
N LYS A 239 17.56 20.07 0.57
CA LYS A 239 18.92 19.69 0.99
C LYS A 239 19.35 18.24 0.71
N GLY A 240 18.68 17.54 -0.21
CA GLY A 240 19.09 16.20 -0.63
C GLY A 240 18.62 15.04 0.26
N ASP A 241 17.76 15.33 1.24
CA ASP A 241 17.09 14.31 2.06
C ASP A 241 15.64 14.13 1.60
N PHE A 242 15.24 12.87 1.36
CA PHE A 242 13.82 12.52 1.15
C PHE A 242 13.14 12.39 2.53
N LYS A 243 12.59 13.50 3.04
CA LYS A 243 11.78 13.50 4.27
C LYS A 243 10.37 13.94 3.94
N ARG A 244 9.49 12.97 3.79
CA ARG A 244 8.04 13.18 3.74
C ARG A 244 7.52 13.33 5.17
N VAL A 245 6.57 14.22 5.36
CA VAL A 245 5.76 14.31 6.59
C VAL A 245 4.30 14.47 6.15
N SER A 246 3.41 13.63 6.64
CA SER A 246 1.99 13.64 6.23
C SER A 246 1.10 13.32 7.42
N TYR A 247 0.05 14.11 7.61
CA TYR A 247 -0.91 13.98 8.71
C TYR A 247 -2.34 14.04 8.20
N ALA A 248 -3.20 13.21 8.78
CA ALA A 248 -4.64 13.30 8.61
C ALA A 248 -5.26 13.90 9.88
N ASP A 249 -5.86 15.08 9.78
CA ASP A 249 -6.47 15.80 10.89
C ASP A 249 -7.98 15.64 10.84
N TYR A 250 -8.55 15.04 11.89
CA TYR A 250 -10.00 14.84 12.03
C TYR A 250 -10.53 15.68 13.18
N LEU A 251 -11.41 16.63 12.88
CA LEU A 251 -12.16 17.36 13.89
C LEU A 251 -13.28 16.48 14.43
N VAL A 252 -13.21 16.15 15.71
CA VAL A 252 -14.23 15.42 16.44
C VAL A 252 -15.04 16.42 17.27
N LYS A 253 -16.36 16.39 17.14
CA LYS A 253 -17.31 17.21 17.91
C LYS A 253 -18.22 16.29 18.71
N LEU A 254 -18.12 16.34 20.02
CA LEU A 254 -19.00 15.63 20.95
C LEU A 254 -20.05 16.61 21.49
N TYR A 255 -21.33 16.29 21.35
CA TYR A 255 -22.44 17.15 21.77
C TYR A 255 -23.62 16.33 22.30
N ASN A 256 -24.62 17.03 22.86
CA ASN A 256 -25.76 16.43 23.56
C ASN A 256 -25.31 15.46 24.68
N VAL A 257 -24.31 15.88 25.46
CA VAL A 257 -23.69 15.01 26.46
C VAL A 257 -24.68 14.69 27.58
N ALA A 258 -25.04 13.41 27.71
CA ALA A 258 -26.12 12.98 28.59
C ALA A 258 -25.68 12.75 30.06
N LEU A 259 -24.37 12.59 30.29
CA LEU A 259 -23.77 12.24 31.58
C LEU A 259 -22.60 13.19 31.88
N ASP A 260 -22.13 13.20 33.13
CA ASP A 260 -20.94 13.99 33.49
C ASP A 260 -19.67 13.47 32.79
N ASP A 261 -19.67 12.19 32.42
CA ASP A 261 -18.60 11.48 31.73
C ASP A 261 -19.14 10.78 30.48
N GLU A 262 -18.43 10.91 29.36
CA GLU A 262 -18.73 10.21 28.11
C GLU A 262 -17.47 9.59 27.52
N VAL A 263 -17.63 8.46 26.82
CA VAL A 263 -16.53 7.80 26.11
C VAL A 263 -16.78 7.90 24.62
N ILE A 264 -15.77 8.41 23.92
CA ILE A 264 -15.71 8.37 22.46
C ILE A 264 -14.87 7.15 22.07
N GLU A 265 -15.47 6.27 21.28
CA GLU A 265 -14.76 5.19 20.59
C GLU A 265 -14.51 5.62 19.15
N TRP A 266 -13.26 5.55 18.70
CA TRP A 266 -12.94 5.72 17.29
C TRP A 266 -12.09 4.59 16.74
N THR A 267 -12.31 4.31 15.47
CA THR A 267 -11.48 3.43 14.65
C THR A 267 -11.00 4.19 13.44
N PHE A 268 -9.77 3.91 13.04
CA PHE A 268 -9.28 4.28 11.74
C PHE A 268 -9.26 2.98 10.93
N THR A 269 -9.69 3.01 9.68
CA THR A 269 -9.60 1.90 8.74
C THR A 269 -9.27 2.53 7.40
N ASN A 270 -7.98 2.65 7.14
CA ASN A 270 -7.54 2.94 5.79
C ASN A 270 -7.74 1.63 5.02
N LYS A 271 -8.72 1.59 4.14
CA LYS A 271 -8.82 0.56 3.12
C LYS A 271 -8.12 1.10 1.88
N PRO A 272 -6.79 1.32 1.88
CA PRO A 272 -6.20 1.88 0.69
C PRO A 272 -6.32 0.82 -0.39
N PHE A 273 -6.63 1.29 -1.60
CA PHE A 273 -6.49 0.58 -2.88
C PHE A 273 -7.69 -0.21 -3.41
N ASP A 274 -8.90 0.36 -3.34
CA ASP A 274 -9.85 0.13 -4.43
C ASP A 274 -9.51 1.10 -5.60
N GLY A 275 -8.65 0.66 -6.51
CA GLY A 275 -8.70 1.09 -7.92
C GLY A 275 -8.23 2.50 -8.32
N ARG A 276 -7.69 3.35 -7.44
CA ARG A 276 -7.22 4.71 -7.83
C ARG A 276 -5.81 4.74 -8.45
N TYR A 277 -5.50 3.82 -9.35
CA TYR A 277 -4.40 4.07 -10.28
C TYR A 277 -4.85 5.01 -11.39
N LEU A 278 -3.90 5.66 -12.08
CA LEU A 278 -4.21 6.42 -13.28
C LEU A 278 -5.05 5.57 -14.25
N MET A 279 -6.05 6.17 -14.90
CA MET A 279 -6.96 5.45 -15.80
C MET A 279 -6.22 4.63 -16.85
N ASN A 280 -5.12 5.18 -17.39
CA ASN A 280 -4.27 4.48 -18.35
C ASN A 280 -3.62 3.22 -17.75
N PHE A 281 -3.16 3.28 -16.50
CA PHE A 281 -2.62 2.10 -15.82
C PHE A 281 -3.71 1.06 -15.54
N ASN A 282 -4.89 1.49 -15.12
CA ASN A 282 -6.04 0.61 -14.96
C ASN A 282 -6.39 -0.12 -16.26
N THR A 283 -6.29 0.54 -17.43
CA THR A 283 -6.44 -0.12 -18.73
C THR A 283 -5.36 -1.16 -18.98
N ILE A 284 -4.09 -0.83 -18.69
CA ILE A 284 -2.95 -1.74 -18.85
C ILE A 284 -3.13 -3.02 -18.04
N ILE A 285 -3.51 -2.94 -16.77
CA ILE A 285 -3.57 -4.10 -15.86
C ILE A 285 -4.85 -4.94 -15.99
N ASN A 286 -5.82 -4.47 -16.76
CA ASN A 286 -7.11 -5.13 -17.02
C ASN A 286 -7.26 -5.51 -18.50
N ALA A 287 -6.17 -5.87 -19.16
CA ALA A 287 -6.23 -6.36 -20.54
C ALA A 287 -7.20 -7.56 -20.64
N ASP A 288 -8.08 -7.55 -21.64
CA ASP A 288 -9.16 -8.54 -21.77
C ASP A 288 -8.67 -9.90 -22.27
N GLN A 289 -7.49 -9.95 -22.90
CA GLN A 289 -6.95 -11.15 -23.54
C GLN A 289 -5.48 -11.37 -23.16
N GLU A 290 -5.10 -12.64 -23.02
CA GLU A 290 -3.72 -13.06 -22.71
C GLU A 290 -2.71 -12.57 -23.76
N ASN A 291 -3.12 -12.54 -25.03
CA ASN A 291 -2.26 -12.15 -26.15
C ASN A 291 -2.26 -10.64 -26.44
N ASP A 292 -2.93 -9.83 -25.62
CA ASP A 292 -2.82 -8.38 -25.72
C ASP A 292 -1.41 -7.96 -25.27
N LEU A 293 -0.61 -7.51 -26.23
CA LEU A 293 0.77 -7.14 -25.96
C LEU A 293 0.87 -5.77 -25.29
N SER A 294 -0.16 -4.92 -25.36
CA SER A 294 -0.19 -3.57 -24.81
C SER A 294 -0.59 -3.52 -23.33
N GLY A 295 -1.00 -4.67 -22.77
CA GLY A 295 -1.43 -4.79 -21.38
C GLY A 295 -0.99 -6.09 -20.71
N SER A 296 -1.51 -6.31 -19.51
CA SER A 296 -1.21 -7.46 -18.67
C SER A 296 -2.50 -8.09 -18.18
N PHE A 297 -2.80 -9.28 -18.70
CA PHE A 297 -4.03 -10.01 -18.42
C PHE A 297 -4.20 -10.43 -16.94
N SER A 298 -3.10 -10.62 -16.20
CA SER A 298 -3.14 -11.21 -14.86
C SER A 298 -2.74 -10.27 -13.73
N PHE A 299 -2.20 -9.09 -14.04
CA PHE A 299 -1.55 -8.26 -13.02
C PHE A 299 -2.55 -7.66 -12.03
N ASN A 300 -3.75 -7.26 -12.47
CA ASN A 300 -4.77 -6.81 -11.53
C ASN A 300 -5.12 -7.89 -10.49
N LYS A 301 -5.21 -9.17 -10.89
CA LYS A 301 -5.45 -10.28 -9.96
C LYS A 301 -4.29 -10.58 -9.01
N PHE A 302 -3.06 -10.34 -9.47
CA PHE A 302 -1.89 -10.35 -8.57
C PHE A 302 -2.01 -9.26 -7.49
N ILE A 303 -2.32 -8.03 -7.90
CA ILE A 303 -2.50 -6.88 -7.00
C ILE A 303 -3.61 -7.16 -5.98
N GLU A 304 -4.80 -7.58 -6.44
CA GLU A 304 -5.93 -7.93 -5.56
C GLU A 304 -5.55 -9.06 -4.58
N GLY A 305 -4.77 -10.04 -5.02
CA GLY A 305 -4.27 -11.11 -4.16
C GLY A 305 -3.36 -10.59 -3.04
N CYS A 306 -2.46 -9.67 -3.37
CA CYS A 306 -1.59 -9.00 -2.40
C CYS A 306 -2.41 -8.21 -1.37
N PHE A 307 -3.43 -7.48 -1.81
CA PHE A 307 -4.30 -6.72 -0.91
C PHE A 307 -5.14 -7.61 -0.01
N ASN A 308 -5.75 -8.66 -0.56
CA ASN A 308 -6.54 -9.58 0.23
C ASN A 308 -5.70 -10.34 1.27
N ALA A 309 -4.38 -10.42 1.09
CA ALA A 309 -3.48 -11.04 2.07
C ALA A 309 -3.23 -10.12 3.27
N ARG A 310 -3.24 -8.81 3.03
CA ARG A 310 -2.95 -7.78 4.02
C ARG A 310 -3.95 -6.65 3.87
N LEU A 311 -5.11 -6.86 4.49
CA LEU A 311 -5.99 -5.75 4.79
C LEU A 311 -5.23 -4.85 5.77
N ASN A 312 -5.02 -3.58 5.42
CA ASN A 312 -4.56 -2.56 6.36
C ASN A 312 -5.69 -2.21 7.34
N THR A 313 -6.33 -3.21 7.94
CA THR A 313 -7.22 -3.02 9.07
C THR A 313 -6.34 -2.71 10.27
N PHE A 314 -6.48 -1.49 10.77
CA PHE A 314 -5.96 -1.15 12.08
C PHE A 314 -6.61 -2.03 13.14
N ASP A 315 -5.94 -2.10 14.29
CA ASP A 315 -6.38 -2.84 15.48
C ASP A 315 -7.91 -2.84 15.58
N GLU A 316 -8.51 -4.04 15.58
CA GLU A 316 -9.96 -4.19 15.62
C GLU A 316 -10.55 -3.58 16.91
N ASN A 317 -9.70 -3.31 17.90
CA ASN A 317 -10.08 -2.64 19.13
C ASN A 317 -10.13 -1.11 18.93
N PRO A 318 -11.29 -0.47 19.15
CA PRO A 318 -11.41 0.98 19.06
C PRO A 318 -10.56 1.67 20.12
N VAL A 319 -9.98 2.80 19.74
CA VAL A 319 -9.36 3.72 20.68
C VAL A 319 -10.46 4.40 21.48
N ARG A 320 -10.26 4.47 22.81
CA ARG A 320 -11.20 5.10 23.75
C ARG A 320 -10.64 6.38 24.31
N ILE A 321 -11.41 7.46 24.18
CA ILE A 321 -11.15 8.75 24.80
C ILE A 321 -12.28 9.01 25.79
N LEU A 322 -11.92 9.19 27.06
CA LEU A 322 -12.83 9.65 28.11
C LEU A 322 -12.88 11.18 28.07
N VAL A 323 -14.10 11.73 28.01
CA VAL A 323 -14.38 13.15 28.17
C VAL A 323 -15.17 13.31 29.46
N SER A 324 -14.57 14.00 30.44
CA SER A 324 -15.12 14.19 31.77
C SER A 324 -15.37 15.67 32.06
N SER A 325 -16.44 15.94 32.79
CA SER A 325 -16.72 17.27 33.37
C SER A 325 -15.86 17.55 34.61
N TYR A 326 -15.16 16.54 35.14
CA TYR A 326 -14.30 16.64 36.32
C TYR A 326 -12.82 16.82 35.95
N GLN A 327 -11.99 17.19 36.94
CA GLN A 327 -10.53 17.29 36.84
C GLN A 327 -9.84 15.96 37.09
#